data_AF-A0A9P7GNE5-F1
#
_entry.id   AF-A0A9P7GNE5-F1
#
_cell.length_a   1.000
_cell.length_b   1.000
_cell.length_c   1.000
_cell.angle_alpha   90.00
_cell.angle_beta   90.00
_cell.angle_gamma   90.00
#
_symmetry.space_group_name_H-M   'P 1'
#
loop_
_entity.id
_entity.type
_entity.pdbx_description
1 polymer ?
#
loop_
_entity_poly.entity_id
_entity_poly.type
_entity_poly.pdbx_seq_one_letter_code
_entity_poly.pdbx_strand_id
1 'polypeptide(L)'
;MSVTGSTPMLNLSPVSGSFPFVSKYIPMSRDVPVTLGAQVDAESGQSRAATETNGWFAPQRASRSNGGSAVSPLPLSSKHSEVWWDGIQIYIRDLDSPFGTYLNELRINGTKVLKTGDIVSLGTQIARNSKTPSYITDDHLKPIIAKVTLVGVVAYP
;
A
#
# COMPACT_ATOMS: atom_id res chain seq x y z
N MET A 1 -33.22 0.28 -16.82
CA MET A 1 -32.58 1.41 -16.13
C MET A 1 -31.11 1.09 -15.99
N SER A 2 -30.27 1.64 -16.87
CA SER A 2 -28.82 1.47 -16.76
C SER A 2 -28.32 2.42 -15.69
N VAL A 3 -28.10 1.90 -14.49
CA VAL A 3 -27.32 2.63 -13.49
C VAL A 3 -25.91 2.66 -14.07
N THR A 4 -25.50 3.79 -14.62
CA THR A 4 -24.08 4.05 -14.90
C THR A 4 -23.39 4.12 -13.55
N GLY A 5 -23.08 2.94 -12.98
CA GLY A 5 -22.38 2.82 -11.72
C GLY A 5 -20.99 3.38 -11.90
N SER A 6 -20.66 4.46 -11.18
CA SER A 6 -19.29 4.96 -11.13
C SER A 6 -18.37 3.84 -10.66
N THR A 7 -17.25 3.62 -11.36
CA THR A 7 -16.21 2.68 -10.93
C THR A 7 -15.84 2.98 -9.48
N PRO A 8 -15.98 2.02 -8.54
CA PRO A 8 -15.60 2.27 -7.16
C PRO A 8 -14.13 2.62 -7.06
N MET A 9 -13.79 3.49 -6.10
CA MET A 9 -12.42 3.92 -5.86
C MET A 9 -12.01 3.58 -4.45
N LEU A 10 -10.82 2.98 -4.33
CA LEU A 10 -10.10 2.84 -3.08
C LEU A 10 -9.11 4.01 -2.97
N ASN A 11 -9.36 4.90 -2.01
CA ASN A 11 -8.44 5.97 -1.69
C ASN A 11 -7.61 5.60 -0.46
N LEU A 12 -6.28 5.77 -0.58
CA LEU A 12 -5.32 5.53 0.49
C LEU A 12 -4.58 6.83 0.79
N SER A 13 -4.82 7.41 1.96
CA SER A 13 -4.15 8.65 2.40
C SER A 13 -3.12 8.35 3.49
N PRO A 14 -1.89 8.88 3.41
CA PRO A 14 -0.87 8.62 4.42
C PRO A 14 -1.31 9.15 5.78
N VAL A 15 -1.01 8.40 6.84
CA VAL A 15 -1.20 8.85 8.23
C VAL A 15 0.15 9.07 8.92
N SER A 16 0.12 9.69 10.10
CA SER A 16 1.32 9.89 10.92
C SER A 16 2.03 8.56 11.17
N GLY A 17 3.36 8.55 11.07
CA GLY A 17 4.17 7.34 11.23
C GLY A 17 4.35 6.49 9.97
N SER A 18 3.64 6.78 8.87
CA SER A 18 3.88 6.13 7.58
C SER A 18 5.21 6.56 6.95
N PHE A 19 5.83 5.67 6.18
CA PHE A 19 6.73 6.05 5.09
C PHE A 19 5.98 7.06 4.20
N PRO A 20 6.57 8.19 3.80
CA PRO A 20 5.79 9.22 3.10
C PRO A 20 5.48 8.79 1.67
N PHE A 21 4.21 8.92 1.27
CA PHE A 21 3.76 8.65 -0.10
C PHE A 21 2.66 9.64 -0.50
N VAL A 22 2.47 9.85 -1.81
CA VAL A 22 1.35 10.62 -2.34
C VAL A 22 0.10 9.75 -2.29
N SER A 23 -1.02 10.32 -1.81
CA SER A 23 -2.30 9.63 -1.72
C SER A 23 -2.63 8.86 -3.01
N LYS A 24 -3.16 7.65 -2.83
CA LYS A 24 -3.58 6.80 -3.94
C LYS A 24 -5.08 6.91 -4.16
N TYR A 25 -5.50 6.84 -5.41
CA TYR A 25 -6.87 6.92 -5.92
C TYR A 25 -7.08 5.76 -6.90
N ILE A 26 -7.25 4.55 -6.38
CA ILE A 26 -7.17 3.31 -7.14
C ILE A 26 -8.57 2.96 -7.65
N PRO A 27 -8.83 3.02 -8.97
CA PRO A 27 -10.09 2.53 -9.53
C PRO A 27 -10.16 1.01 -9.42
N MET A 28 -11.29 0.50 -8.94
CA MET A 28 -11.50 -0.92 -8.68
C MET A 28 -12.37 -1.52 -9.78
N SER A 29 -11.81 -2.48 -10.52
CA SER A 29 -12.58 -3.29 -11.46
C SER A 29 -13.10 -4.54 -10.76
N ARG A 30 -14.31 -4.97 -11.10
CA ARG A 30 -14.95 -6.13 -10.47
C ARG A 30 -14.11 -7.38 -10.66
N ASP A 31 -13.82 -8.06 -9.56
CA ASP A 31 -13.05 -9.31 -9.47
C ASP A 31 -11.61 -9.21 -10.02
N VAL A 32 -11.10 -7.98 -10.21
CA VAL A 32 -9.72 -7.74 -10.65
C VAL A 32 -8.90 -7.31 -9.42
N PRO A 33 -7.93 -8.14 -8.98
CA PRO A 33 -7.07 -7.77 -7.86
C PRO A 33 -6.07 -6.69 -8.25
N VAL A 34 -5.85 -5.75 -7.33
CA VAL A 34 -4.79 -4.76 -7.38
C VAL A 34 -3.78 -5.10 -6.29
N THR A 35 -2.53 -5.32 -6.68
CA THR A 35 -1.43 -5.51 -5.73
C THR A 35 -1.05 -4.18 -5.08
N LEU A 36 -0.89 -4.18 -3.77
CA LEU A 36 -0.21 -3.14 -3.02
C LEU A 36 1.23 -3.58 -2.74
N GLY A 37 2.22 -2.78 -3.12
CA GLY A 37 3.62 -3.16 -2.93
C GLY A 37 4.61 -2.10 -3.39
N ALA A 38 5.90 -2.40 -3.24
CA ALA A 38 6.98 -1.52 -3.68
C ALA A 38 7.05 -1.46 -5.21
N GLN A 39 7.30 -0.26 -5.75
CA GLN A 39 7.73 -0.10 -7.14
C GLN A 39 8.99 -0.94 -7.41
N VAL A 40 9.04 -1.53 -8.60
CA VAL A 40 10.19 -2.29 -9.11
C VAL A 40 10.52 -1.74 -10.48
N ASP A 41 11.70 -1.14 -10.61
CA ASP A 41 12.21 -0.69 -11.91
C ASP A 41 12.66 -1.93 -12.72
N ALA A 42 12.43 -1.87 -14.04
CA ALA A 42 12.67 -3.00 -14.93
C ALA A 42 14.17 -3.25 -15.17
N GLU A 43 14.83 -3.92 -14.23
CA GLU A 43 16.12 -4.58 -14.49
C GLU A 43 15.94 -6.09 -14.72
N SER A 44 14.82 -6.70 -14.29
CA SER A 44 14.59 -8.16 -14.41
C SER A 44 13.14 -8.59 -14.72
N GLY A 45 12.25 -7.66 -15.10
CA GLY A 45 10.85 -7.99 -15.38
C GLY A 45 10.00 -6.81 -15.86
N GLN A 46 8.67 -6.96 -15.82
CA GLN A 46 7.75 -5.85 -16.12
C GLN A 46 7.91 -4.74 -15.08
N SER A 47 8.17 -3.52 -15.56
CA SER A 47 8.25 -2.33 -14.73
C SER A 47 6.94 -2.12 -13.96
N ARG A 48 7.04 -1.91 -12.65
CA ARG A 48 5.93 -1.61 -11.75
C ARG A 48 6.03 -0.17 -11.25
N ALA A 49 5.93 0.77 -12.18
CA ALA A 49 6.02 2.18 -11.86
C ALA A 49 4.87 2.62 -10.94
N ALA A 50 5.20 3.33 -9.86
CA ALA A 50 4.22 3.92 -8.96
C ALA A 50 3.48 5.08 -9.63
N THR A 51 2.15 5.04 -9.59
CA THR A 51 1.29 6.16 -9.98
C THR A 51 0.30 6.43 -8.85
N GLU A 52 -0.36 7.58 -8.86
CA GLU A 52 -1.43 7.87 -7.90
C GLU A 52 -2.63 6.92 -8.09
N THR A 53 -2.79 6.30 -9.26
CA THR A 53 -3.95 5.48 -9.62
C THR A 53 -3.71 3.97 -9.55
N ASN A 54 -2.58 3.54 -8.94
CA ASN A 54 -2.27 2.13 -8.75
C ASN A 54 -1.78 1.82 -7.33
N GLY A 55 -1.59 0.53 -7.04
CA GLY A 55 -1.13 0.06 -5.73
C GLY A 55 0.38 0.08 -5.51
N TRP A 56 1.17 0.61 -6.44
CA TRP A 56 2.63 0.63 -6.30
C TRP A 56 3.10 1.88 -5.56
N PHE A 57 3.96 1.71 -4.56
CA PHE A 57 4.53 2.81 -3.76
C PHE A 57 5.94 3.14 -4.25
N ALA A 58 6.17 4.42 -4.56
CA ALA A 58 7.45 4.90 -5.07
C ALA A 58 8.53 4.84 -3.98
N PRO A 59 9.79 4.53 -4.34
CA PRO A 59 10.91 4.68 -3.43
C PRO A 59 11.20 6.16 -3.14
N GLN A 60 11.92 6.42 -2.04
CA GLN A 60 12.45 7.75 -1.74
C GLN A 60 13.97 7.74 -1.79
N ARG A 61 14.59 8.91 -1.97
CA ARG A 61 16.04 9.01 -2.01
C ARG A 61 16.65 8.64 -0.65
N ALA A 62 17.57 7.68 -0.66
CA ALA A 62 18.44 7.43 0.47
C ALA A 62 19.43 8.58 0.65
N SER A 63 19.40 9.22 1.83
CA SER A 63 20.12 10.45 2.18
C SER A 63 19.83 11.68 1.28
N ARG A 64 19.63 12.84 1.93
CA ARG A 64 19.41 14.11 1.22
C ARG A 64 20.69 14.69 0.60
N SER A 65 21.87 14.20 0.99
CA SER A 65 23.13 14.89 0.71
C SER A 65 23.98 14.29 -0.43
N ASN A 66 23.66 13.12 -0.99
CA ASN A 66 24.66 12.40 -1.80
C ASN A 66 24.13 11.55 -2.96
N GLY A 67 23.17 12.06 -3.75
CA GLY A 67 22.78 11.42 -5.03
C GLY A 67 22.44 9.92 -4.93
N GLY A 68 22.03 9.46 -3.74
CA GLY A 68 21.86 8.04 -3.45
C GLY A 68 20.71 7.44 -4.24
N SER A 69 20.82 6.14 -4.52
CA SER A 69 19.75 5.38 -5.16
C SER A 69 18.45 5.51 -4.37
N ALA A 70 17.33 5.54 -5.09
CA ALA A 70 16.03 5.52 -4.44
C ALA A 70 15.83 4.15 -3.77
N VAL A 71 15.36 4.15 -2.52
CA VAL A 71 15.13 2.96 -1.72
C VAL A 71 13.66 2.92 -1.32
N SER A 72 13.02 1.76 -1.53
CA SER A 72 11.66 1.50 -1.06
C SER A 72 11.64 1.33 0.47
N PRO A 73 10.48 1.56 1.14
CA PRO A 73 10.36 1.25 2.55
C PRO A 73 10.73 -0.21 2.80
N LEU A 74 11.67 -0.46 3.71
CA LEU A 74 12.17 -1.79 4.01
C LEU A 74 11.09 -2.76 4.53
N PRO A 75 10.05 -2.31 5.25
CA PRO A 75 8.94 -3.20 5.65
C PRO A 75 8.03 -3.63 4.50
N LEU A 76 8.08 -2.94 3.34
CA LEU A 76 7.18 -3.18 2.22
C LEU A 76 7.76 -4.18 1.23
N SER A 77 6.96 -5.17 0.84
CA SER A 77 7.35 -6.17 -0.15
C SER A 77 7.02 -5.70 -1.57
N SER A 78 7.72 -6.24 -2.57
CA SER A 78 7.43 -5.95 -3.99
C SER A 78 6.05 -6.44 -4.44
N LYS A 79 5.48 -7.43 -3.75
CA LYS A 79 4.05 -7.78 -3.73
C LYS A 79 3.71 -8.07 -2.28
N HIS A 80 3.00 -7.16 -1.61
CA HIS A 80 2.83 -7.23 -0.16
C HIS A 80 1.43 -7.67 0.22
N SER A 81 0.43 -7.03 -0.37
CA SER A 81 -0.97 -7.37 -0.17
C SER A 81 -1.74 -7.19 -1.47
N GLU A 82 -2.96 -7.68 -1.51
CA GLU A 82 -3.89 -7.47 -2.62
C GLU A 82 -5.21 -6.92 -2.11
N VAL A 83 -5.81 -6.05 -2.92
CA VAL A 83 -7.16 -5.54 -2.73
C VAL A 83 -7.99 -5.81 -3.97
N TRP A 84 -9.27 -6.14 -3.79
CA TRP A 84 -10.20 -6.35 -4.90
C TRP A 84 -11.62 -5.97 -4.49
N TRP A 85 -12.47 -5.74 -5.48
CA TRP A 85 -13.90 -5.46 -5.31
C TRP A 85 -14.71 -6.58 -5.97
N ASP A 86 -15.63 -7.21 -5.26
CA ASP A 86 -16.45 -8.32 -5.80
C ASP A 86 -17.78 -7.88 -6.46
N GLY A 87 -18.04 -6.57 -6.47
CA GLY A 87 -19.34 -5.99 -6.84
C GLY A 87 -20.11 -5.41 -5.65
N ILE A 88 -19.75 -5.80 -4.42
CA ILE A 88 -20.44 -5.45 -3.18
C ILE A 88 -19.47 -4.80 -2.20
N GLN A 89 -18.34 -5.44 -1.92
CA GLN A 89 -17.37 -5.04 -0.89
C GLN A 89 -15.96 -5.00 -1.45
N ILE A 90 -15.13 -4.14 -0.85
CA ILE A 90 -13.69 -4.14 -1.11
C ILE A 90 -13.02 -4.98 -0.04
N TYR A 91 -12.15 -5.88 -0.49
CA TYR A 91 -11.41 -6.81 0.36
C TYR A 91 -9.93 -6.48 0.34
N ILE A 92 -9.23 -6.96 1.36
CA ILE A 92 -7.77 -6.99 1.45
C ILE A 92 -7.31 -8.38 1.92
N ARG A 93 -6.17 -8.84 1.42
CA ARG A 93 -5.42 -9.98 1.97
C ARG A 93 -3.92 -9.73 1.90
N ASP A 94 -3.20 -10.25 2.87
CA ASP A 94 -1.73 -10.31 2.82
C ASP A 94 -1.27 -11.38 1.80
N LEU A 95 -0.13 -11.15 1.16
CA LEU A 95 0.50 -12.09 0.22
C LEU A 95 1.74 -12.76 0.84
N ASP A 96 1.59 -13.27 2.06
CA ASP A 96 2.67 -13.87 2.86
C ASP A 96 3.88 -12.94 3.00
N SER A 97 3.59 -11.66 3.26
CA SER A 97 4.63 -10.65 3.35
C SER A 97 5.49 -10.85 4.61
N PRO A 98 6.81 -10.62 4.56
CA PRO A 98 7.70 -10.87 5.72
C PRO A 98 7.35 -10.04 6.96
N PHE A 99 6.79 -8.85 6.76
CA PHE A 99 6.44 -7.93 7.85
C PHE A 99 4.93 -7.86 8.13
N GLY A 100 4.11 -8.59 7.36
CA GLY A 100 2.67 -8.72 7.53
C GLY A 100 1.85 -7.48 7.16
N THR A 101 0.57 -7.71 6.84
CA THR A 101 -0.45 -6.67 6.70
C THR A 101 -1.30 -6.55 7.96
N TYR A 102 -1.67 -5.32 8.33
CA TYR A 102 -2.47 -5.02 9.52
C TYR A 102 -3.65 -4.14 9.14
N LEU A 103 -4.78 -4.36 9.80
CA LEU A 103 -5.98 -3.55 9.71
C LEU A 103 -6.36 -3.09 11.11
N ASN A 104 -6.40 -1.78 11.32
CA ASN A 104 -6.62 -1.15 12.63
C ASN A 104 -5.70 -1.75 13.71
N GLU A 105 -4.39 -1.77 13.43
CA GLU A 105 -3.31 -2.28 14.29
C GLU A 105 -3.32 -3.81 14.53
N LEU A 106 -4.35 -4.52 14.06
CA LEU A 106 -4.44 -5.97 14.19
C LEU A 106 -3.90 -6.64 12.92
N ARG A 107 -2.97 -7.58 13.09
CA ARG A 107 -2.45 -8.39 11.97
C ARG A 107 -3.60 -9.18 11.36
N ILE A 108 -3.77 -9.09 10.05
CA ILE A 108 -4.81 -9.86 9.36
C ILE A 108 -4.30 -11.26 9.03
N ASN A 109 -5.19 -12.24 9.15
CA ASN A 109 -5.02 -13.58 8.61
C ASN A 109 -6.14 -13.82 7.59
N GLY A 110 -5.77 -14.24 6.38
CA GLY A 110 -6.70 -14.42 5.27
C GLY A 110 -7.34 -13.11 4.80
N THR A 111 -8.49 -13.26 4.13
CA THR A 111 -9.26 -12.14 3.56
C THR A 111 -9.99 -11.33 4.64
N LYS A 112 -9.94 -10.00 4.54
CA LYS A 112 -10.72 -9.07 5.35
C LYS A 112 -11.47 -8.07 4.47
N VAL A 113 -12.62 -7.61 4.93
CA VAL A 113 -13.38 -6.52 4.31
C VAL A 113 -12.77 -5.19 4.76
N LEU A 114 -12.54 -4.28 3.81
CA LEU A 114 -12.16 -2.91 4.09
C LEU A 114 -13.41 -2.02 4.26
N LYS A 115 -13.32 -1.07 5.18
CA LYS A 115 -14.33 -0.04 5.40
C LYS A 115 -13.69 1.34 5.35
N THR A 116 -14.48 2.35 4.96
CA THR A 116 -14.06 3.75 5.09
C THR A 116 -13.74 4.05 6.55
N GLY A 117 -12.58 4.67 6.78
CA GLY A 117 -12.07 4.97 8.11
C GLY A 117 -11.04 3.98 8.63
N ASP A 118 -10.96 2.77 8.06
CA ASP A 118 -9.96 1.78 8.45
C ASP A 118 -8.53 2.31 8.22
N ILE A 119 -7.62 1.88 9.09
CA ILE A 119 -6.19 2.12 8.95
C ILE A 119 -5.52 0.82 8.49
N VAL A 120 -4.94 0.82 7.29
CA VAL A 120 -4.14 -0.29 6.77
C VAL A 120 -2.66 -0.01 7.00
N SER A 121 -1.93 -0.97 7.54
CA SER A 121 -0.46 -0.96 7.57
C SER A 121 0.10 -2.09 6.72
N LEU A 122 1.01 -1.77 5.82
CA LEU A 122 1.80 -2.72 5.04
C LEU A 122 3.20 -2.80 5.67
N GLY A 123 3.39 -3.83 6.48
CA GLY A 123 4.56 -4.04 7.31
C GLY A 123 4.44 -3.39 8.70
N THR A 124 5.55 -3.49 9.44
CA THR A 124 5.74 -2.90 10.78
C THR A 124 7.00 -2.05 10.83
N GLN A 125 7.10 -1.18 11.83
CA GLN A 125 8.30 -0.38 12.06
C GLN A 125 9.52 -1.28 12.30
N ILE A 126 10.59 -1.06 11.53
CA ILE A 126 11.87 -1.71 11.77
C ILE A 126 12.69 -0.86 12.74
N ALA A 127 13.24 -1.49 13.77
CA ALA A 127 14.19 -0.85 14.67
C ALA A 127 15.56 -0.71 14.00
N ARG A 128 16.11 0.51 14.03
CA ARG A 128 17.49 0.76 13.58
C ARG A 128 18.47 -0.02 14.47
N ASN A 129 19.46 -0.63 13.86
CA ASN A 129 20.55 -1.31 14.56
C ASN A 129 21.90 -1.07 13.86
N SER A 130 22.97 -1.64 14.40
CA SER A 130 24.34 -1.47 13.87
C SER A 130 24.55 -2.03 12.45
N LYS A 131 23.62 -2.86 11.94
CA LYS A 131 23.64 -3.37 10.56
C LYS A 131 22.83 -2.51 9.60
N THR A 132 22.04 -1.56 10.08
CA THR A 132 21.30 -0.63 9.23
C THR A 132 22.30 0.31 8.56
N PRO A 133 22.44 0.29 7.21
CA PRO A 133 23.38 1.17 6.54
C PRO A 133 23.08 2.64 6.83
N SER A 134 24.12 3.47 6.94
CA SER A 134 23.98 4.90 7.29
C SER A 134 23.16 5.71 6.26
N TYR A 135 23.07 5.24 5.02
CA TYR A 135 22.28 5.89 3.97
C TYR A 135 20.76 5.62 4.11
N ILE A 136 20.36 4.60 4.86
CA ILE A 136 18.96 4.33 5.18
C ILE A 136 18.51 5.35 6.22
N THR A 137 17.58 6.22 5.84
CA THR A 137 16.94 7.19 6.76
C THR A 137 15.86 6.51 7.61
N ASP A 138 15.40 7.17 8.66
CA ASP A 138 14.33 6.63 9.52
C ASP A 138 13.01 6.46 8.77
N ASP A 139 12.76 7.26 7.72
CA ASP A 139 11.58 7.09 6.88
C ASP A 139 11.56 5.72 6.21
N HIS A 140 12.69 5.24 5.68
CA HIS A 140 12.80 3.92 5.05
C HIS A 140 12.56 2.75 6.01
N LEU A 141 12.59 2.99 7.32
CA LEU A 141 12.29 1.99 8.35
C LEU A 141 10.80 1.95 8.73
N LYS A 142 10.02 2.94 8.27
CA LYS A 142 8.58 3.01 8.51
C LYS A 142 7.81 2.12 7.53
N PRO A 143 6.69 1.52 7.97
CA PRO A 143 5.77 0.84 7.07
C PRO A 143 4.97 1.84 6.24
N ILE A 144 4.23 1.36 5.24
CA ILE A 144 3.17 2.17 4.62
C ILE A 144 1.95 2.09 5.54
N ILE A 145 1.49 3.22 6.06
CA ILE A 145 0.26 3.31 6.86
C ILE A 145 -0.70 4.27 6.17
N ALA A 146 -1.89 3.78 5.85
CA ALA A 146 -2.87 4.51 5.08
C ALA A 146 -4.25 4.46 5.73
N LYS A 147 -4.93 5.61 5.78
CA LYS A 147 -6.36 5.67 6.04
C LYS A 147 -7.13 5.40 4.75
N VAL A 148 -8.08 4.47 4.85
CA VAL A 148 -8.96 4.02 3.78
C VAL A 148 -10.15 4.94 3.65
N THR A 149 -10.44 5.36 2.42
CA THR A 149 -11.71 5.98 2.04
C THR A 149 -12.25 5.27 0.80
N LEU A 150 -13.44 4.70 0.90
CA LEU A 150 -14.11 4.02 -0.22
C LEU A 150 -15.14 4.96 -0.84
N VAL A 151 -15.10 5.08 -2.15
CA VAL A 151 -16.06 5.89 -2.94
C VAL A 151 -16.75 4.99 -3.95
N GLY A 152 -18.06 5.16 -4.14
CA GLY A 152 -18.82 4.37 -5.12
C GLY A 152 -19.14 2.94 -4.69
N VAL A 153 -18.81 2.55 -3.45
CA VAL A 153 -19.28 1.31 -2.81
C VAL A 153 -20.44 1.67 -1.89
N VAL A 154 -21.60 1.04 -2.07
CA VAL A 154 -22.73 1.23 -1.15
C VAL A 154 -22.40 0.51 0.15
N ALA A 155 -22.27 1.26 1.25
CA ALA A 155 -22.17 0.65 2.57
C ALA A 155 -23.49 -0.05 2.87
N TYR A 156 -23.48 -1.38 2.98
CA TYR A 156 -24.63 -2.12 3.47
C TYR A 156 -24.72 -1.91 4.99
N PRO A 157 -25.89 -1.49 5.53
CA PRO A 157 -26.10 -1.28 6.96
C PRO A 157 -25.95 -2.57 7.77
#